data_AF-A0A959FHG7-F1
#
_entry.id   AF-A0A959FHG7-F1
#
_cell.length_a   1.000
_cell.length_b   1.000
_cell.length_c   1.000
_cell.angle_alpha   90.00
_cell.angle_beta   90.00
_cell.angle_gamma   90.00
#
_symmetry.space_group_name_H-M   'P 1'
#
loop_
_entity.id
_entity.type
_entity.pdbx_description
1 polymer ?
#
loop_
_entity_poly.entity_id
_entity_poly.type
_entity_poly.pdbx_seq_one_letter_code
_entity_poly.pdbx_strand_id
1 'polypeptide(L)'
;MAYPNFIPLEGVVQDYAWGGYYFIPELKGKENTAEQPQAELWMGAHNRGPSLMQINGYSQRLDDWIASDPEQILGKRVAHRFQNSLPFLFKILDVRKMLSIQAHPTKGAAVAGFQRENERGIPLTAHHRNYKDDNHKPEIMVALTDFWLLHGFRTAEAIAQVLEEVPELNIFRKVFAQKGIRGLYRYLM
;
A
#
# COMPACT_ATOMS: atom_id res chain seq x y z
N MET A 1 -27.55 -16.28 -13.21
CA MET A 1 -27.94 -16.18 -11.79
C MET A 1 -28.25 -14.73 -11.49
N ALA A 2 -29.31 -14.43 -10.74
CA ALA A 2 -29.55 -13.08 -10.25
C ALA A 2 -28.65 -12.82 -9.03
N TYR A 3 -27.87 -11.74 -9.05
CA TYR A 3 -27.04 -11.32 -7.92
C TYR A 3 -27.90 -10.53 -6.91
N PRO A 4 -27.68 -10.69 -5.60
CA PRO A 4 -28.35 -9.86 -4.61
C PRO A 4 -27.84 -8.41 -4.68
N ASN A 5 -28.64 -7.46 -4.19
CA ASN A 5 -28.26 -6.04 -4.15
C ASN A 5 -27.02 -5.77 -3.26
N PHE A 6 -26.80 -6.62 -2.26
CA PHE A 6 -25.63 -6.58 -1.39
C PHE A 6 -24.99 -7.96 -1.34
N ILE A 7 -23.69 -8.01 -1.60
CA ILE A 7 -22.90 -9.23 -1.63
C ILE A 7 -21.83 -9.11 -0.53
N PRO A 8 -21.85 -9.98 0.50
CA PRO A 8 -20.77 -10.04 1.47
C PRO A 8 -19.43 -10.36 0.79
N LEU A 9 -18.40 -9.62 1.17
CA LEU A 9 -17.02 -9.88 0.74
C LEU A 9 -16.22 -10.50 1.88
N GLU A 10 -15.51 -11.58 1.56
CA GLU A 10 -14.44 -12.11 2.39
C GLU A 10 -13.10 -11.60 1.85
N GLY A 11 -12.41 -10.79 2.67
CA GLY A 11 -11.09 -10.25 2.36
C GLY A 11 -9.96 -11.26 2.58
N VAL A 12 -8.83 -11.02 1.92
CA VAL A 12 -7.64 -11.87 2.02
C VAL A 12 -6.70 -11.31 3.07
N VAL A 13 -6.28 -12.13 4.03
CA VAL A 13 -5.28 -11.72 5.04
C VAL A 13 -3.88 -11.96 4.48
N GLN A 14 -2.98 -11.00 4.70
CA GLN A 14 -1.56 -11.10 4.40
C GLN A 14 -0.77 -11.29 5.69
N ASP A 15 -0.07 -12.41 5.80
CA ASP A 15 0.58 -12.83 7.05
C ASP A 15 2.03 -12.31 7.17
N TYR A 16 2.26 -11.05 6.84
CA TYR A 16 3.61 -10.49 6.90
C TYR A 16 4.12 -10.42 8.35
N ALA A 17 5.39 -10.74 8.57
CA ALA A 17 5.99 -10.86 9.91
C ALA A 17 5.92 -9.59 10.79
N TRP A 18 5.65 -8.43 10.18
CA TRP A 18 5.45 -7.16 10.89
C TRP A 18 4.04 -6.99 11.47
N GLY A 19 3.09 -7.84 11.08
CA GLY A 19 1.69 -7.78 11.49
C GLY A 19 1.46 -8.03 12.98
N GLY A 20 0.30 -7.58 13.45
CA GLY A 20 -0.24 -7.90 14.77
C GLY A 20 -0.91 -9.27 14.82
N TYR A 21 -1.44 -9.63 16.00
CA TYR A 21 -1.98 -10.97 16.25
C TYR A 21 -3.46 -10.97 16.61
N TYR A 22 -4.07 -9.80 16.84
CA TYR A 22 -5.36 -9.69 17.52
C TYR A 22 -6.38 -8.84 16.76
N PHE A 23 -5.98 -7.67 16.24
CA PHE A 23 -6.94 -6.71 15.68
C PHE A 23 -7.68 -7.24 14.46
N ILE A 24 -6.95 -7.76 13.45
CA ILE A 24 -7.59 -8.33 12.25
C ILE A 24 -8.40 -9.60 12.57
N PRO A 25 -7.93 -10.56 13.38
CA PRO A 25 -8.73 -11.70 13.82
C PRO A 25 -10.04 -11.29 14.51
N GLU A 26 -9.97 -10.39 15.49
CA GLU A 26 -11.13 -9.89 16.23
C GLU A 26 -12.12 -9.19 15.31
N LEU A 27 -11.63 -8.34 14.40
CA LEU A 27 -12.44 -7.67 13.38
C LEU A 27 -13.20 -8.68 12.50
N LYS A 28 -12.61 -9.85 12.26
CA LYS A 28 -13.22 -10.94 11.48
C LYS A 28 -14.10 -11.87 12.32
N GLY A 29 -14.23 -11.62 13.63
CA GLY A 29 -14.92 -12.50 14.57
C GLY A 29 -14.26 -13.88 14.70
N LYS A 30 -12.94 -13.97 14.52
CA LYS A 30 -12.17 -15.22 14.59
C LYS A 30 -11.12 -15.14 15.69
N GLU A 31 -10.84 -16.28 16.33
CA GLU A 31 -9.67 -16.41 17.19
C GLU A 31 -8.41 -16.69 16.35
N ASN A 32 -7.25 -16.26 16.85
CA ASN A 32 -5.95 -16.52 16.24
C ASN A 32 -5.11 -17.45 17.12
N THR A 33 -5.60 -18.66 17.37
CA THR A 33 -4.99 -19.64 18.28
C THR A 33 -3.58 -20.09 17.86
N ALA A 34 -3.25 -19.94 16.57
CA ALA A 34 -1.92 -20.25 16.03
C ALA A 34 -0.91 -19.09 16.14
N GLU A 35 -1.34 -17.94 16.70
CA GLU A 35 -0.55 -16.71 16.86
C GLU A 35 0.20 -16.29 15.58
N GLN A 36 -0.46 -16.46 14.43
CA GLN A 36 0.12 -16.04 13.15
C GLN A 36 0.00 -14.52 12.98
N PRO A 37 1.05 -13.83 12.52
CA PRO A 37 0.96 -12.40 12.29
C PRO A 37 -0.03 -12.14 11.16
N GLN A 38 -0.98 -11.23 11.36
CA GLN A 38 -1.91 -10.76 10.34
C GLN A 38 -1.65 -9.28 10.12
N ALA A 39 -1.08 -8.94 8.98
CA ALA A 39 -0.51 -7.62 8.72
C ALA A 39 -1.48 -6.72 7.94
N GLU A 40 -2.10 -7.28 6.91
CA GLU A 40 -3.05 -6.56 6.07
C GLU A 40 -4.28 -7.43 5.80
N LEU A 41 -5.48 -6.87 5.91
CA LEU A 41 -6.71 -7.45 5.35
C LEU A 41 -7.04 -6.72 4.04
N TRP A 42 -6.98 -7.42 2.92
CA TRP A 42 -7.22 -6.89 1.58
C TRP A 42 -8.66 -7.10 1.16
N MET A 43 -9.31 -6.01 0.76
CA MET A 43 -10.64 -6.01 0.17
C MET A 43 -10.62 -5.34 -1.19
N GLY A 44 -10.88 -6.13 -2.24
CA GLY A 44 -10.84 -5.66 -3.63
C GLY A 44 -10.49 -6.76 -4.62
N ALA A 45 -10.21 -6.38 -5.86
CA ALA A 45 -9.99 -7.28 -6.99
C ALA A 45 -8.50 -7.40 -7.38
N HIS A 46 -7.59 -7.28 -6.42
CA HIS A 46 -6.16 -7.32 -6.70
C HIS A 46 -5.72 -8.76 -7.04
N ASN A 47 -5.04 -8.96 -8.17
CA ASN A 47 -4.71 -10.29 -8.72
C ASN A 47 -4.00 -11.26 -7.74
N ARG A 48 -3.15 -10.75 -6.84
CA ARG A 48 -2.45 -11.56 -5.82
C ARG A 48 -3.28 -11.95 -4.60
N GLY A 49 -4.48 -11.39 -4.45
CA GLY A 49 -5.33 -11.64 -3.30
C GLY A 49 -6.69 -10.99 -3.49
N PRO A 50 -7.50 -11.44 -4.47
CA PRO A 50 -8.82 -10.89 -4.68
C PRO A 50 -9.76 -11.42 -3.60
N SER A 51 -10.67 -10.57 -3.17
CA SER A 51 -11.74 -10.94 -2.27
C SER A 51 -12.66 -11.99 -2.88
N LEU A 52 -13.29 -12.76 -2.00
CA LEU A 52 -14.33 -13.69 -2.38
C LEU A 52 -15.69 -13.08 -2.09
N MET A 53 -16.56 -13.09 -3.08
CA MET A 53 -17.98 -12.81 -2.94
C MET A 53 -18.69 -14.06 -2.43
N GLN A 54 -19.52 -13.91 -1.39
CA GLN A 54 -20.35 -14.99 -0.88
C GLN A 54 -21.78 -14.85 -1.40
N ILE A 55 -22.21 -15.79 -2.26
CA ILE A 55 -23.51 -15.74 -2.95
C ILE A 55 -24.21 -17.08 -2.78
N ASN A 56 -25.34 -17.09 -2.06
CA ASN A 56 -26.18 -18.27 -1.85
C ASN A 56 -25.40 -19.53 -1.38
N GLY A 57 -24.38 -19.33 -0.54
CA GLY A 57 -23.53 -20.41 -0.02
C GLY A 57 -22.36 -20.81 -0.92
N TYR A 58 -22.17 -20.13 -2.07
CA TYR A 58 -21.02 -20.32 -2.96
C TYR A 58 -20.07 -19.13 -2.91
N SER A 59 -18.77 -19.40 -3.08
CA SER A 59 -17.75 -18.38 -3.18
C SER A 59 -17.35 -18.15 -4.65
N GLN A 60 -17.34 -16.89 -5.09
CA GLN A 60 -16.87 -16.46 -6.41
C GLN A 60 -15.80 -15.37 -6.22
N ARG A 61 -14.72 -15.39 -7.01
CA ARG A 61 -13.70 -14.33 -6.93
C ARG A 61 -14.24 -13.01 -7.50
N LEU A 62 -13.91 -11.92 -6.81
CA LEU A 62 -14.38 -10.58 -7.18
C LEU A 62 -13.80 -10.11 -8.53
N ASP A 63 -12.54 -10.45 -8.82
CA ASP A 63 -11.89 -10.12 -10.10
C ASP A 63 -12.53 -10.84 -11.29
N ASP A 64 -12.81 -12.14 -11.16
CA ASP A 64 -13.49 -12.92 -12.21
C ASP A 64 -14.91 -12.40 -12.48
N TRP A 65 -15.62 -12.00 -11.42
CA TRP A 65 -16.95 -11.39 -11.58
C TRP A 65 -16.88 -10.07 -12.33
N ILE A 66 -15.99 -9.16 -11.92
CA ILE A 66 -15.79 -7.87 -12.61
C ILE A 66 -15.42 -8.10 -14.08
N ALA A 67 -14.57 -9.08 -14.38
CA ALA A 67 -14.18 -9.40 -15.75
C ALA A 67 -15.34 -9.92 -16.62
N SER A 68 -16.38 -10.52 -16.01
CA SER A 68 -17.53 -11.07 -16.74
C SER A 68 -18.46 -9.99 -17.33
N ASP A 69 -18.61 -8.85 -16.66
CA ASP A 69 -19.39 -7.70 -17.15
C ASP A 69 -18.94 -6.38 -16.48
N PRO A 70 -17.78 -5.83 -16.89
CA PRO A 70 -17.15 -4.71 -16.18
C PRO A 70 -17.98 -3.42 -16.26
N GLU A 71 -18.68 -3.17 -17.37
CA GLU A 71 -19.52 -1.98 -17.53
C GLU A 71 -20.73 -2.02 -16.60
N GLN A 72 -21.36 -3.19 -16.43
CA GLN A 72 -22.50 -3.36 -15.53
C GLN A 72 -22.07 -3.31 -14.06
N ILE A 73 -20.90 -3.88 -13.73
CA ILE A 73 -20.43 -4.03 -12.35
C ILE A 73 -19.75 -2.78 -11.82
N LEU A 74 -18.80 -2.22 -12.59
CA LEU A 74 -18.05 -1.01 -12.18
C LEU A 74 -18.78 0.28 -12.59
N GLY A 75 -19.73 0.18 -13.52
CA GLY A 75 -20.29 1.30 -14.25
C GLY A 75 -19.38 1.73 -15.41
N LYS A 76 -19.98 2.06 -16.56
CA LYS A 76 -19.29 2.49 -17.80
C LYS A 76 -18.13 3.45 -17.57
N ARG A 77 -18.35 4.50 -16.77
CA ARG A 77 -17.34 5.53 -16.49
C ARG A 77 -16.06 4.95 -15.88
N VAL A 78 -16.19 4.03 -14.92
CA VAL A 78 -15.03 3.43 -14.24
C VAL A 78 -14.39 2.39 -15.15
N ALA A 79 -15.20 1.53 -15.77
CA ALA A 79 -14.73 0.51 -16.70
C ALA A 79 -13.87 1.10 -17.84
N HIS A 80 -14.36 2.15 -18.52
CA HIS A 80 -13.58 2.80 -19.58
C HIS A 80 -12.33 3.52 -19.05
N ARG A 81 -12.43 4.25 -17.93
CA ARG A 81 -11.30 5.04 -17.41
C ARG A 81 -10.16 4.17 -16.88
N PHE A 82 -10.48 3.02 -16.31
CA PHE A 82 -9.54 2.14 -15.61
C PHE A 82 -9.41 0.77 -16.25
N GLN A 83 -9.72 0.67 -17.55
CA GLN A 83 -9.49 -0.53 -18.36
C GLN A 83 -10.11 -1.78 -17.71
N ASN A 84 -11.41 -1.71 -17.41
CA ASN A 84 -12.21 -2.77 -16.82
C ASN A 84 -11.72 -3.27 -15.45
N SER A 85 -10.88 -2.48 -14.76
CA SER A 85 -10.30 -2.84 -13.46
C SER A 85 -10.87 -2.00 -12.33
N LEU A 86 -10.97 -2.60 -11.13
CA LEU A 86 -11.29 -1.86 -9.91
C LEU A 86 -10.12 -0.91 -9.56
N PRO A 87 -10.34 0.41 -9.47
CA PRO A 87 -9.24 1.39 -9.42
C PRO A 87 -8.66 1.61 -8.02
N PHE A 88 -9.01 0.76 -7.05
CA PHE A 88 -8.49 0.84 -5.69
C PHE A 88 -8.37 -0.54 -5.07
N LEU A 89 -7.53 -0.63 -4.05
CA LEU A 89 -7.44 -1.75 -3.14
C LEU A 89 -7.69 -1.19 -1.74
N PHE A 90 -8.76 -1.64 -1.08
CA PHE A 90 -9.00 -1.26 0.30
C PHE A 90 -8.25 -2.20 1.23
N LYS A 91 -7.65 -1.65 2.29
CA LYS A 91 -6.87 -2.40 3.25
C LYS A 91 -7.17 -1.96 4.67
N ILE A 92 -7.08 -2.92 5.58
CA ILE A 92 -6.93 -2.68 7.01
C ILE A 92 -5.56 -3.18 7.40
N LEU A 93 -4.76 -2.34 8.06
CA LEU A 93 -3.39 -2.66 8.45
C LEU A 93 -3.33 -2.78 9.97
N ASP A 94 -2.77 -3.90 10.47
CA ASP A 94 -2.43 -4.09 11.88
C ASP A 94 -0.91 -4.08 12.03
N VAL A 95 -0.37 -2.88 12.27
CA VAL A 95 1.07 -2.59 12.24
C VAL A 95 1.69 -2.77 13.63
N ARG A 96 2.18 -3.97 13.94
CA ARG A 96 2.88 -4.27 15.20
C ARG A 96 4.35 -3.88 15.19
N LYS A 97 5.03 -4.04 14.04
CA LYS A 97 6.43 -3.61 13.86
C LYS A 97 6.50 -2.44 12.89
N MET A 98 7.42 -1.51 13.13
CA MET A 98 7.64 -0.36 12.26
C MET A 98 7.93 -0.81 10.83
N LEU A 99 7.25 -0.17 9.88
CA LEU A 99 7.47 -0.38 8.45
C LEU A 99 8.65 0.46 7.97
N SER A 100 9.20 0.09 6.82
CA SER A 100 10.22 0.88 6.14
C SER A 100 9.69 2.26 5.78
N ILE A 101 10.56 3.27 5.78
CA ILE A 101 10.26 4.58 5.20
C ILE A 101 10.07 4.40 3.69
N GLN A 102 8.96 4.92 3.17
CA GLN A 102 8.58 4.77 1.76
C GLN A 102 8.48 6.12 1.08
N ALA A 103 8.77 6.14 -0.22
CA ALA A 103 8.50 7.26 -1.11
C ALA A 103 7.85 6.72 -2.38
N HIS A 104 6.71 7.29 -2.76
CA HIS A 104 6.04 6.94 -4.01
C HIS A 104 6.44 7.90 -5.13
N PRO A 105 6.82 7.39 -6.31
CA PRO A 105 7.14 8.23 -7.45
C PRO A 105 5.89 8.97 -7.95
N THR A 106 6.10 10.13 -8.58
CA THR A 106 5.05 10.76 -9.40
C THR A 106 4.70 9.86 -10.59
N LYS A 107 3.54 10.07 -11.23
CA LYS A 107 3.14 9.26 -12.40
C LYS A 107 4.20 9.28 -13.51
N GLY A 108 4.78 10.44 -13.82
CA GLY A 108 5.85 10.55 -14.81
C GLY A 108 7.11 9.76 -14.42
N ALA A 109 7.51 9.81 -13.14
CA ALA A 109 8.65 9.04 -12.65
C ALA A 109 8.36 7.53 -12.62
N ALA A 110 7.12 7.11 -12.33
CA ALA A 110 6.68 5.72 -12.35
C ALA A 110 6.77 5.14 -13.77
N VAL A 111 6.21 5.84 -14.77
CA VAL A 111 6.29 5.44 -16.18
C VAL A 111 7.75 5.29 -16.63
N ALA A 112 8.57 6.30 -16.38
CA ALA A 112 9.98 6.26 -16.75
C ALA A 112 10.75 5.15 -16.01
N GLY A 113 10.45 4.91 -14.74
CA GLY A 113 11.08 3.86 -13.93
C GLY A 113 10.71 2.45 -14.40
N PHE A 114 9.43 2.23 -14.66
CA PHE A 114 8.91 0.97 -15.15
C PHE A 114 9.52 0.59 -16.51
N GLN A 115 9.57 1.54 -17.44
CA GLN A 115 10.20 1.36 -18.76
C GLN A 115 11.69 1.01 -18.64
N ARG A 116 12.46 1.78 -17.87
CA ARG A 116 13.90 1.51 -17.67
C ARG A 116 14.18 0.13 -17.09
N GLU A 117 13.38 -0.33 -16.11
CA GLU A 117 13.58 -1.66 -15.53
C GLU A 117 13.17 -2.79 -16.50
N ASN A 118 12.15 -2.56 -17.35
CA ASN A 118 11.76 -3.50 -18.41
C ASN A 118 12.81 -3.64 -19.51
N GLU A 119 13.37 -2.53 -19.98
CA GLU A 119 14.44 -2.51 -21.00
C GLU A 119 15.70 -3.25 -20.52
N ARG A 120 15.93 -3.28 -19.20
CA ARG A 120 17.01 -4.05 -18.55
C ARG A 120 16.65 -5.52 -18.32
N GLY A 121 15.44 -5.95 -18.70
CA GLY A 121 14.97 -7.32 -18.53
C GLY A 121 14.76 -7.74 -17.08
N ILE A 122 14.60 -6.81 -16.13
CA ILE A 122 14.41 -7.15 -14.71
C ILE A 122 13.02 -7.75 -14.52
N PRO A 123 12.87 -9.01 -14.06
CA PRO A 123 11.57 -9.62 -13.85
C PRO A 123 10.72 -8.86 -12.82
N LEU A 124 9.40 -8.82 -12.99
CA LEU A 124 8.47 -8.19 -12.04
C LEU A 124 8.53 -8.79 -10.63
N THR A 125 8.99 -10.04 -10.53
CA THR A 125 9.14 -10.80 -9.28
C THR A 125 10.52 -10.63 -8.64
N ALA A 126 11.47 -9.98 -9.31
CA ALA A 126 12.81 -9.80 -8.78
C ALA A 126 12.80 -8.94 -7.51
N HIS A 127 13.56 -9.34 -6.49
CA HIS A 127 13.65 -8.61 -5.22
C HIS A 127 14.09 -7.14 -5.40
N HIS A 128 14.92 -6.86 -6.41
CA HIS A 128 15.44 -5.53 -6.70
C HIS A 128 14.59 -4.74 -7.71
N ARG A 129 13.39 -5.21 -8.07
CA ARG A 129 12.45 -4.49 -8.94
C ARG A 129 11.69 -3.43 -8.13
N ASN A 130 11.97 -2.15 -8.38
CA ASN A 130 11.34 -1.05 -7.66
C ASN A 130 10.02 -0.61 -8.30
N TYR A 131 9.93 -0.64 -9.64
CA TYR A 131 8.77 -0.19 -10.39
C TYR A 131 8.01 -1.39 -10.91
N LYS A 132 6.93 -1.77 -10.21
CA LYS A 132 6.13 -2.97 -10.53
C LYS A 132 4.95 -2.68 -11.47
N ASP A 133 4.63 -1.41 -11.67
CA ASP A 133 3.67 -0.89 -12.62
C ASP A 133 4.07 0.54 -13.04
N ASP A 134 3.34 1.11 -13.99
CA ASP A 134 3.58 2.46 -14.50
C ASP A 134 2.78 3.55 -13.77
N ASN A 135 2.12 3.21 -12.65
CA ASN A 135 1.15 4.07 -12.00
C ASN A 135 1.72 4.82 -10.79
N HIS A 136 1.12 5.98 -10.53
CA HIS A 136 1.29 6.62 -9.23
C HIS A 136 0.38 5.93 -8.22
N LYS A 137 0.81 5.91 -6.96
CA LYS A 137 0.09 5.26 -5.87
C LYS A 137 -0.36 6.32 -4.86
N PRO A 138 -1.46 7.04 -5.13
CA PRO A 138 -2.05 7.91 -4.12
C PRO A 138 -2.64 7.03 -3.02
N GLU A 139 -2.37 7.37 -1.76
CA GLU A 139 -2.84 6.63 -0.60
C GLU A 139 -3.60 7.56 0.34
N ILE A 140 -4.65 7.03 0.96
CA ILE A 140 -5.41 7.70 2.02
C ILE A 140 -5.43 6.74 3.20
N MET A 141 -5.11 7.25 4.38
CA MET A 141 -5.09 6.49 5.61
C MET A 141 -6.08 7.08 6.60
N VAL A 142 -6.83 6.20 7.27
CA VAL A 142 -7.72 6.56 8.37
C VAL A 142 -7.31 5.72 9.56
N ALA A 143 -6.99 6.37 10.67
CA ALA A 143 -6.63 5.70 11.91
C ALA A 143 -7.88 5.08 12.54
N LEU A 144 -7.88 3.75 12.74
CA LEU A 144 -8.93 3.02 13.45
C LEU A 144 -8.66 2.93 14.96
N THR A 145 -7.39 3.06 15.34
CA THR A 145 -6.86 3.11 16.69
C THR A 145 -5.80 4.22 16.76
N ASP A 146 -5.16 4.41 17.91
CA ASP A 146 -3.93 5.21 17.97
C ASP A 146 -2.92 4.72 16.94
N PHE A 147 -2.36 5.67 16.20
CA PHE A 147 -1.52 5.38 15.03
C PHE A 147 -0.37 6.39 14.92
N TRP A 148 0.84 5.87 14.71
CA TRP A 148 2.05 6.68 14.50
C TRP A 148 2.45 6.66 13.03
N LEU A 149 2.65 7.85 12.47
CA LEU A 149 3.03 8.04 11.07
C LEU A 149 4.16 9.06 10.94
N LEU A 150 5.16 8.73 10.12
CA LEU A 150 6.09 9.72 9.58
C LEU A 150 5.58 10.15 8.21
N HIS A 151 5.32 11.45 8.04
CA HIS A 151 4.84 12.00 6.78
C HIS A 151 5.48 13.36 6.48
N GLY A 152 6.10 13.45 5.31
CA GLY A 152 6.76 14.67 4.85
C GLY A 152 8.02 15.02 5.63
N PHE A 153 8.68 16.11 5.20
CA PHE A 153 9.78 16.71 5.93
C PHE A 153 9.26 17.74 6.93
N ARG A 154 9.94 17.85 8.08
CA ARG A 154 9.77 18.99 8.98
C ARG A 154 10.24 20.28 8.29
N THR A 155 9.91 21.43 8.88
CA THR A 155 10.44 22.72 8.41
C THR A 155 11.96 22.76 8.53
N ALA A 156 12.61 23.64 7.76
CA ALA A 156 14.06 23.75 7.76
C ALA A 156 14.60 24.13 9.15
N GLU A 157 13.86 24.98 9.87
CA GLU A 157 14.18 25.44 11.22
C GLU A 157 14.11 24.29 12.22
N ALA A 158 13.04 23.49 12.17
CA ALA A 158 12.88 22.32 13.04
C ALA A 158 13.94 21.24 12.75
N ILE A 159 14.38 21.09 11.49
CA ILE A 159 15.50 20.20 11.16
C ILE A 159 16.80 20.78 11.73
N ALA A 160 17.08 22.07 11.53
CA ALA A 160 18.29 22.70 12.05
C ALA A 160 18.40 22.56 13.58
N GLN A 161 17.29 22.75 14.30
CA GLN A 161 17.21 22.59 15.75
C GLN A 161 17.56 21.15 16.17
N VAL A 162 16.98 20.13 15.54
CA VAL A 162 17.32 18.72 15.84
C VAL A 162 18.78 18.42 15.57
N LEU A 163 19.35 18.95 14.49
CA LEU A 163 20.76 18.74 14.16
C LEU A 163 21.71 19.41 15.16
N GLU A 164 21.25 20.40 15.91
CA GLU A 164 22.02 21.08 16.96
C GLU A 164 21.82 20.42 18.33
N GLU A 165 20.59 20.05 18.67
CA GLU A 165 20.23 19.46 19.97
C GLU A 165 20.71 18.02 20.12
N VAL A 166 20.87 17.28 19.02
CA VAL A 166 21.31 15.87 19.05
C VAL A 166 22.79 15.80 18.64
N PRO A 167 23.73 15.59 19.60
CA PRO A 167 25.16 15.68 19.33
C PRO A 167 25.65 14.77 18.22
N GLU A 168 25.09 13.57 18.09
CA GLU A 168 25.42 12.57 17.07
C GLU A 168 25.05 13.04 15.66
N LEU A 169 24.09 13.96 15.54
CA LEU A 169 23.62 14.50 14.25
C LEU A 169 24.36 15.80 13.86
N ASN A 170 25.17 16.38 14.74
CA ASN A 170 25.89 17.62 14.46
C ASN A 170 26.76 17.55 13.20
N ILE A 171 27.28 16.36 12.88
CA ILE A 171 28.09 16.12 11.66
C ILE A 171 27.34 16.50 10.37
N PHE A 172 26.01 16.48 10.39
CA PHE A 172 25.18 16.78 9.24
C PHE A 172 24.85 18.27 9.09
N ARG A 173 25.11 19.12 10.10
CA ARG A 173 24.80 20.57 10.06
C ARG A 173 25.43 21.26 8.85
N LYS A 174 26.69 20.93 8.54
CA LYS A 174 27.39 21.50 7.39
C LYS A 174 26.74 21.12 6.06
N VAL A 175 26.35 19.84 5.90
CA VAL A 175 25.67 19.37 4.69
C VAL A 175 24.30 20.03 4.55
N PHE A 176 23.55 20.12 5.66
CA PHE A 176 22.24 20.75 5.68
C PHE A 176 22.30 22.24 5.31
N ALA A 177 23.22 23.00 5.93
CA ALA A 177 23.38 24.43 5.64
C ALA A 177 23.75 24.70 4.17
N GLN A 178 24.57 23.83 3.57
CA GLN A 178 25.05 24.02 2.19
C GLN A 178 24.08 23.52 1.12
N LYS A 179 23.36 22.41 1.40
CA LYS A 179 22.60 21.68 0.37
C LYS A 179 21.11 21.53 0.70
N GLY A 180 20.66 22.09 1.82
CA GLY A 180 19.28 22.04 2.29
C GLY A 180 18.78 20.62 2.57
N ILE A 181 17.45 20.50 2.72
CA ILE A 181 16.76 19.23 3.01
C ILE A 181 17.09 18.17 1.95
N ARG A 182 17.01 18.53 0.66
CA ARG A 182 17.26 17.59 -0.44
C ARG A 182 18.68 17.03 -0.41
N GLY A 183 19.68 17.89 -0.15
CA GLY A 183 21.06 17.47 -0.11
C GLY A 183 21.39 16.62 1.11
N LEU A 184 20.82 16.96 2.27
CA LEU A 184 20.94 16.14 3.47
C LEU A 184 20.31 14.75 3.27
N TYR A 185 19.08 14.70 2.72
CA TYR A 185 18.39 13.44 2.46
C TYR A 185 19.20 12.51 1.56
N ARG A 186 19.79 13.05 0.47
CA ARG A 186 20.68 12.30 -0.44
C ARG A 186 22.02 11.89 0.16
N TYR A 187 22.42 12.49 1.28
CA TYR A 187 23.65 12.10 1.98
C TYR A 187 23.40 10.91 2.90
N LEU A 188 22.20 10.84 3.49
CA LEU A 188 21.80 9.78 4.42
C LEU A 188 21.31 8.52 3.70
N MET A 189 20.70 8.67 2.53
CA MET A 189 20.12 7.60 1.70
C MET A 189 20.94 7.37 0.44
#